data_AF-A0A7T1I2U9-F1
#
_entry.id   AF-A0A7T1I2U9-F1
#
_cell.length_a   1.000
_cell.length_b   1.000
_cell.length_c   1.000
_cell.angle_alpha   90.00
_cell.angle_beta   90.00
_cell.angle_gamma   90.00
#
_symmetry.space_group_name_H-M   'P 1'
#
loop_
_entity.id
_entity.type
_entity.pdbx_description
1 polymer ?
#
loop_
_entity_poly.entity_id
_entity_poly.type
_entity_poly.pdbx_seq_one_letter_code
_entity_poly.pdbx_strand_id
1 'polypeptide(L)'
;MLQFSKYQGLGNDFLMLDGRNAPEEDDSLGLTSELVRRLCDRRFGVGGDGVILALPPGQGGELRMRIFNADGTEPEMCGNGIRCLARFLADSDGDQPGRQWQIETLAGRIVPELQEDGTIRVDMGRPLLDPEAVPTTLPVGEAGIPQGDLEAAGYTFSVGAAGMGNPHVVIPVTDVALVELDSFGAALEVHPAFPARTNVHFVQVLSPTHLVMRVWERGAGPTLACGTGACATLVVCHRLGLSERRARLDLPGGPLEIDWDEATDHLFMTGPAEAVFDGVVAPALLDLDQYGPGEQGSVEPEPSPPAPSAAAAAEVADPDPEAVATSPTSALPEVNCAVVCVNGCVRPDACPSAEARARVAALLESRSLDDLVAIATNSLDDRTRARIEANGPLGG
;
A
#
# COMPACT_ATOMS: atom_id res chain seq x y z
N MET A 1 -16.35 -11.66 -12.11
CA MET A 1 -15.78 -12.31 -10.91
C MET A 1 -14.34 -11.84 -10.80
N LEU A 2 -13.92 -11.34 -9.63
CA LEU A 2 -12.56 -10.82 -9.43
C LEU A 2 -11.75 -11.87 -8.67
N GLN A 3 -10.68 -12.38 -9.27
CA GLN A 3 -9.77 -13.33 -8.62
C GLN A 3 -8.68 -12.58 -7.86
N PHE A 4 -8.27 -13.12 -6.72
CA PHE A 4 -7.19 -12.53 -5.93
C PHE A 4 -6.39 -13.62 -5.20
N SER A 5 -5.17 -13.27 -4.83
CA SER A 5 -4.37 -14.03 -3.88
C SER A 5 -4.08 -13.18 -2.65
N LYS A 6 -4.33 -13.71 -1.47
CA LYS A 6 -4.04 -13.04 -0.20
C LYS A 6 -2.61 -13.33 0.22
N TYR A 7 -1.83 -12.29 0.47
CA TYR A 7 -0.46 -12.40 0.99
C TYR A 7 -0.30 -11.57 2.27
N GLN A 8 0.73 -11.89 3.06
CA GLN A 8 1.13 -11.09 4.21
C GLN A 8 2.65 -10.98 4.30
N GLY A 9 3.13 -9.82 4.75
CA GLY A 9 4.51 -9.59 5.13
C GLY A 9 4.59 -9.12 6.58
N LEU A 10 4.93 -10.03 7.50
CA LEU A 10 4.98 -9.78 8.94
C LEU A 10 3.66 -9.23 9.51
N GLY A 11 2.55 -9.82 9.10
CA GLY A 11 1.20 -9.46 9.54
C GLY A 11 0.53 -8.33 8.76
N ASN A 12 1.29 -7.57 7.97
CA ASN A 12 0.72 -6.57 7.06
C ASN A 12 0.21 -7.27 5.78
N ASP A 13 -1.11 -7.28 5.59
CA ASP A 13 -1.79 -8.25 4.72
C ASP A 13 -2.53 -7.61 3.53
N PHE A 14 -2.30 -8.14 2.33
CA PHE A 14 -2.73 -7.53 1.07
C PHE A 14 -3.47 -8.49 0.17
N LEU A 15 -4.39 -7.96 -0.63
CA LEU A 15 -5.00 -8.66 -1.76
C LEU A 15 -4.16 -8.38 -3.01
N MET A 16 -3.55 -9.41 -3.58
CA MET A 16 -2.84 -9.35 -4.86
C MET A 16 -3.80 -9.58 -6.00
N LEU A 17 -3.80 -8.69 -6.99
CA LEU A 17 -4.54 -8.84 -8.24
C LEU A 17 -3.56 -8.84 -9.41
N ASP A 18 -3.70 -9.85 -10.26
CA ASP A 18 -2.89 -9.99 -11.47
C ASP A 18 -3.56 -9.23 -12.62
N GLY A 19 -3.05 -8.04 -12.88
CA GLY A 19 -3.45 -7.20 -14.00
C GLY A 19 -2.44 -7.20 -15.14
N ARG A 20 -1.43 -8.09 -15.16
CA ARG A 20 -0.32 -8.05 -16.14
C ARG A 20 -0.78 -8.22 -17.60
N ASN A 21 -1.99 -8.74 -17.80
CA ASN A 21 -2.62 -8.90 -19.12
C ASN A 21 -3.75 -7.88 -19.39
N ALA A 22 -3.95 -6.91 -18.50
CA ALA A 22 -4.96 -5.87 -18.68
C ALA A 22 -4.57 -4.90 -19.81
N PRO A 23 -5.55 -4.30 -20.50
CA PRO A 23 -5.28 -3.21 -21.44
C PRO A 23 -4.52 -2.06 -20.76
N GLU A 24 -3.58 -1.42 -21.46
CA GLU A 24 -2.78 -0.31 -20.89
C GLU A 24 -3.63 0.85 -20.35
N GLU A 25 -4.83 1.01 -20.91
CA GLU A 25 -5.82 2.04 -20.55
C GLU A 25 -6.52 1.75 -19.21
N ASP A 26 -6.52 0.49 -18.76
CA ASP A 26 -7.10 0.07 -17.48
C ASP A 26 -6.00 -0.10 -16.44
N ASP A 27 -5.60 1.02 -15.85
CA ASP A 27 -4.53 1.06 -14.86
C ASP A 27 -4.98 0.62 -13.45
N SER A 28 -6.27 0.34 -13.24
CA SER A 28 -6.83 0.03 -11.91
C SER A 28 -7.64 -1.26 -11.87
N LEU A 29 -7.78 -1.96 -13.01
CA LEU A 29 -8.66 -3.12 -13.16
C LEU A 29 -10.12 -2.79 -12.81
N GLY A 30 -10.54 -1.56 -13.10
CA GLY A 30 -11.83 -1.02 -12.71
C GLY A 30 -12.02 -0.81 -11.20
N LEU A 31 -10.96 -0.88 -10.38
CA LEU A 31 -11.05 -0.59 -8.95
C LEU A 31 -11.22 0.91 -8.70
N THR A 32 -12.26 1.24 -7.96
CA THR A 32 -12.44 2.57 -7.36
C THR A 32 -12.02 2.56 -5.89
N SER A 33 -11.73 3.72 -5.31
CA SER A 33 -11.45 3.83 -3.87
C SER A 33 -12.59 3.28 -3.00
N GLU A 34 -13.85 3.42 -3.45
CA GLU A 34 -14.99 2.83 -2.73
C GLU A 34 -14.96 1.30 -2.77
N LEU A 35 -14.67 0.72 -3.93
CA LEU A 35 -14.56 -0.73 -4.05
C LEU A 35 -13.39 -1.28 -3.23
N VAL A 36 -12.25 -0.60 -3.22
CA VAL A 36 -11.10 -0.96 -2.36
C VAL A 36 -11.52 -0.98 -0.89
N ARG A 37 -12.21 0.05 -0.40
CA ARG A 37 -12.71 0.08 0.99
C ARG A 37 -13.61 -1.11 1.30
N ARG A 38 -14.53 -1.45 0.39
CA ARG A 38 -15.42 -2.61 0.56
C ARG A 38 -14.66 -3.93 0.57
N LEU A 39 -13.67 -4.11 -0.31
CA LEU A 39 -12.84 -5.31 -0.35
C LEU A 39 -11.99 -5.47 0.91
N CYS A 40 -11.39 -4.37 1.38
CA CYS A 40 -10.50 -4.34 2.54
C CYS A 40 -11.24 -4.34 3.89
N ASP A 41 -12.55 -4.10 3.92
CA ASP A 41 -13.34 -4.23 5.15
C ASP A 41 -13.23 -5.67 5.70
N ARG A 42 -12.76 -5.80 6.93
CA ARG A 42 -12.47 -7.11 7.56
C ARG A 42 -13.72 -7.89 7.99
N ARG A 43 -14.91 -7.30 7.97
CA ARG A 43 -16.18 -7.93 8.40
C ARG A 43 -17.10 -8.21 7.23
N PHE A 44 -17.20 -7.26 6.30
CA PHE A 44 -18.12 -7.28 5.16
C PHE A 44 -17.41 -7.55 3.83
N GLY A 45 -16.09 -7.42 3.80
CA GLY A 45 -15.25 -7.71 2.65
C GLY A 45 -14.42 -8.97 2.82
N VAL A 46 -13.32 -9.02 2.07
CA VAL A 46 -12.28 -10.04 2.22
C VAL A 46 -11.40 -9.74 3.44
N GLY A 47 -11.19 -8.44 3.71
CA GLY A 47 -10.31 -7.95 4.76
C GLY A 47 -8.86 -7.84 4.29
N GLY A 48 -8.21 -6.70 4.54
CA GLY A 48 -6.80 -6.47 4.29
C GLY A 48 -6.38 -5.03 4.55
N ASP A 49 -5.09 -4.80 4.71
CA ASP A 49 -4.51 -3.46 4.84
C ASP A 49 -4.44 -2.72 3.49
N GLY A 50 -4.55 -3.46 2.38
CA GLY A 50 -4.64 -2.88 1.05
C GLY A 50 -4.82 -3.89 -0.08
N VAL A 51 -4.96 -3.35 -1.29
CA VAL A 51 -4.99 -4.09 -2.55
C VAL A 51 -3.77 -3.70 -3.37
N ILE A 52 -3.05 -4.67 -3.92
CA ILE A 52 -1.87 -4.47 -4.74
C ILE A 52 -2.12 -5.05 -6.13
N LEU A 53 -1.83 -4.24 -7.15
CA LEU A 53 -1.97 -4.60 -8.55
C LEU A 53 -0.60 -4.86 -9.17
N ALA A 54 -0.45 -6.02 -9.81
CA ALA A 54 0.64 -6.28 -10.75
C ALA A 54 0.16 -5.85 -12.15
N LEU A 55 0.73 -4.80 -12.73
CA LEU A 55 0.28 -4.21 -14.00
C LEU A 55 1.38 -4.26 -15.06
N PRO A 56 1.04 -4.11 -16.35
CA PRO A 56 2.02 -3.89 -17.39
C PRO A 56 2.90 -2.68 -17.07
N PRO A 57 4.20 -2.71 -17.42
CA PRO A 57 5.11 -1.59 -17.20
C PRO A 57 4.69 -0.38 -18.05
N GLY A 58 4.84 0.83 -17.51
CA GLY A 58 4.57 2.07 -18.23
C GLY A 58 5.84 2.72 -18.82
N GLN A 59 7.02 2.44 -18.25
CA GLN A 59 8.28 3.12 -18.58
C GLN A 59 9.48 2.16 -18.51
N GLY A 60 9.53 1.16 -19.41
CA GLY A 60 10.71 0.33 -19.63
C GLY A 60 11.19 -0.51 -18.44
N GLY A 61 10.33 -0.77 -17.45
CA GLY A 61 10.48 -1.81 -16.43
C GLY A 61 9.90 -3.16 -16.88
N GLU A 62 9.86 -4.14 -15.96
CA GLU A 62 9.25 -5.44 -16.21
C GLU A 62 7.75 -5.45 -15.88
N LEU A 63 7.38 -4.76 -14.79
CA LEU A 63 6.00 -4.54 -14.39
C LEU A 63 5.86 -3.26 -13.59
N ARG A 64 4.62 -2.83 -13.40
CA ARG A 64 4.26 -1.70 -12.54
C ARG A 64 3.44 -2.18 -11.35
N MET A 65 3.77 -1.69 -10.16
CA MET A 65 2.98 -1.88 -8.95
C MET A 65 2.12 -0.66 -8.71
N ARG A 66 0.83 -0.88 -8.49
CA ARG A 66 -0.04 0.08 -7.80
C ARG A 66 -0.52 -0.53 -6.49
N ILE A 67 -0.72 0.32 -5.50
CA ILE A 67 -1.20 -0.09 -4.18
C ILE A 67 -2.31 0.87 -3.77
N PHE A 68 -3.37 0.32 -3.19
CA PHE A 68 -4.40 1.09 -2.53
C PHE A 68 -4.48 0.64 -1.08
N ASN A 69 -4.40 1.58 -0.15
CA ASN A 69 -4.66 1.35 1.27
C ASN A 69 -6.12 0.94 1.49
N ALA A 70 -6.42 0.36 2.65
CA ALA A 70 -7.77 -0.02 3.04
C ALA A 70 -8.79 1.14 3.00
N ASP A 71 -8.34 2.39 3.14
CA ASP A 71 -9.16 3.60 3.02
C ASP A 71 -9.33 4.09 1.57
N GLY A 72 -8.81 3.36 0.59
CA GLY A 72 -8.90 3.66 -0.84
C GLY A 72 -7.92 4.73 -1.33
N THR A 73 -7.01 5.22 -0.49
CA THR A 73 -5.91 6.12 -0.91
C THR A 73 -4.77 5.32 -1.56
N GLU A 74 -4.02 5.93 -2.48
CA GLU A 74 -2.88 5.31 -3.14
C GLU A 74 -1.58 5.89 -2.58
N PRO A 75 -0.82 5.14 -1.75
CA PRO A 75 0.49 5.56 -1.27
C PRO A 75 1.56 5.37 -2.34
N GLU A 76 2.71 6.03 -2.18
CA GLU A 76 3.77 5.96 -3.18
C GLU A 76 4.50 4.61 -3.20
N MET A 77 4.63 3.98 -2.03
CA MET A 77 5.34 2.70 -1.85
C MET A 77 4.91 1.99 -0.56
N CYS A 78 5.03 0.66 -0.52
CA CYS A 78 4.92 -0.13 0.70
C CYS A 78 5.98 -1.24 0.72
N GLY A 79 6.90 -1.18 1.69
CA GLY A 79 8.03 -2.12 1.78
C GLY A 79 7.62 -3.57 2.05
N ASN A 80 6.51 -3.80 2.77
CA ASN A 80 5.95 -5.15 2.94
C ASN A 80 5.18 -5.58 1.68
N GLY A 81 4.44 -4.65 1.09
CA GLY A 81 3.67 -4.87 -0.13
C GLY A 81 4.54 -5.29 -1.31
N ILE A 82 5.68 -4.64 -1.53
CA ILE A 82 6.61 -4.99 -2.63
C ILE A 82 7.23 -6.38 -2.44
N ARG A 83 7.51 -6.81 -1.19
CA ARG A 83 7.94 -8.19 -0.91
C ARG A 83 6.82 -9.18 -1.20
N CYS A 84 5.59 -8.86 -0.81
CA CYS A 84 4.42 -9.69 -1.12
C CYS A 84 4.21 -9.81 -2.63
N LEU A 85 4.36 -8.72 -3.38
CA LEU A 85 4.26 -8.72 -4.84
C LEU A 85 5.35 -9.59 -5.48
N ALA A 86 6.61 -9.42 -5.09
CA ALA A 86 7.71 -10.23 -5.60
C ALA A 86 7.48 -11.73 -5.32
N ARG A 87 7.03 -12.07 -4.12
CA ARG A 87 6.67 -13.45 -3.78
C ARG A 87 5.49 -13.96 -4.59
N PHE A 88 4.46 -13.15 -4.77
CA PHE A 88 3.31 -13.48 -5.60
C PHE A 88 3.72 -13.81 -7.05
N LEU A 89 4.61 -13.00 -7.64
CA LEU A 89 5.14 -13.24 -8.98
C LEU A 89 5.95 -14.54 -9.04
N ALA A 90 6.81 -14.76 -8.05
CA ALA A 90 7.59 -15.99 -7.99
C ALA A 90 6.71 -17.23 -7.90
N ASP A 91 5.68 -17.19 -7.04
CA ASP A 91 4.74 -18.28 -6.86
C ASP A 91 3.87 -18.49 -8.12
N SER A 92 3.49 -17.43 -8.84
CA SER A 92 2.64 -17.52 -10.03
C SER A 92 3.39 -18.00 -11.27
N ASP A 93 4.65 -17.61 -11.40
CA ASP A 93 5.44 -17.83 -12.62
C ASP A 93 6.43 -19.01 -12.46
N GLY A 94 6.61 -19.52 -11.24
CA GLY A 94 7.53 -20.63 -10.94
C GLY A 94 9.00 -20.21 -10.91
N ASP A 95 9.28 -18.96 -10.56
CA ASP A 95 10.64 -18.40 -10.53
C ASP A 95 11.52 -19.09 -9.47
N GLN A 96 12.83 -19.12 -9.73
CA GLN A 96 13.83 -19.73 -8.85
C GLN A 96 14.63 -18.66 -8.08
N PRO A 97 15.30 -19.02 -6.96
CA PRO A 97 16.18 -18.11 -6.25
C PRO A 97 17.19 -17.39 -7.14
N GLY A 98 17.49 -16.13 -6.80
CA GLY A 98 18.30 -15.21 -7.60
C GLY A 98 17.50 -14.41 -8.64
N ARG A 99 16.21 -14.69 -8.81
CA ARG A 99 15.32 -13.86 -9.63
C ARG A 99 15.19 -12.46 -9.02
N GLN A 100 15.42 -11.45 -9.85
CA GLN A 100 15.19 -10.03 -9.53
C GLN A 100 14.11 -9.46 -10.42
N TRP A 101 13.24 -8.59 -9.92
CA TRP A 101 12.22 -7.91 -10.75
C TRP A 101 12.48 -6.43 -10.80
N GLN A 102 12.36 -5.79 -11.97
CA GLN A 102 12.38 -4.33 -12.06
C GLN A 102 10.96 -3.78 -12.01
N ILE A 103 10.51 -3.39 -10.82
CA ILE A 103 9.13 -2.98 -10.55
C ILE A 103 9.05 -1.45 -10.50
N GLU A 104 8.21 -0.88 -11.35
CA GLU A 104 7.88 0.54 -11.34
C GLU A 104 6.89 0.84 -10.20
N THR A 105 7.20 1.82 -9.37
CA THR A 105 6.31 2.35 -8.32
C THR A 105 6.22 3.87 -8.44
N LEU A 106 5.31 4.51 -7.70
CA LEU A 106 5.27 5.98 -7.62
C LEU A 106 6.53 6.55 -6.94
N ALA A 107 7.22 5.77 -6.11
CA ALA A 107 8.52 6.13 -5.52
C ALA A 107 9.71 5.85 -6.45
N GLY A 108 9.46 5.43 -7.71
CA GLY A 108 10.50 5.06 -8.67
C GLY A 108 10.66 3.54 -8.83
N ARG A 109 11.77 3.13 -9.44
CA ARG A 109 12.04 1.71 -9.72
C ARG A 109 12.60 1.02 -8.48
N ILE A 110 11.97 -0.08 -8.07
CA ILE A 110 12.40 -0.94 -6.96
C ILE A 110 12.77 -2.32 -7.50
N VAL A 111 13.83 -2.90 -6.96
CA VAL A 111 14.37 -4.19 -7.41
C VAL A 111 14.35 -5.21 -6.25
N PRO A 112 13.23 -5.91 -6.03
CA PRO A 112 13.21 -7.06 -5.13
C PRO A 112 13.93 -8.26 -5.75
N GLU A 113 14.53 -9.08 -4.89
CA GLU A 113 15.25 -10.30 -5.25
C GLU A 113 14.78 -11.47 -4.38
N LEU A 114 14.44 -12.60 -5.01
CA LEU A 114 14.12 -13.85 -4.33
C LEU A 114 15.40 -14.53 -3.84
N GLN A 115 15.48 -14.77 -2.54
CA GLN A 115 16.62 -15.41 -1.89
C GLN A 115 16.47 -16.95 -1.88
N GLU A 116 17.56 -17.66 -1.56
CA GLU A 116 17.60 -19.13 -1.49
C GLU A 116 16.62 -19.73 -0.47
N ASP A 117 16.39 -19.01 0.64
CA ASP A 117 15.48 -19.41 1.71
C ASP A 117 14.01 -18.99 1.44
N GLY A 118 13.74 -18.43 0.26
CA GLY A 118 12.42 -17.95 -0.14
C GLY A 118 12.02 -16.58 0.43
N THR A 119 12.91 -15.92 1.19
CA THR A 119 12.72 -14.52 1.59
C THR A 119 12.93 -13.58 0.40
N ILE A 120 12.45 -12.34 0.54
CA ILE A 120 12.63 -11.30 -0.48
C ILE A 120 13.57 -10.23 0.08
N ARG A 121 14.67 -10.00 -0.63
CA ARG A 121 15.61 -8.89 -0.40
C ARG A 121 15.20 -7.70 -1.25
N VAL A 122 15.14 -6.52 -0.67
CA VAL A 122 14.71 -5.28 -1.35
C VAL A 122 15.77 -4.20 -1.12
N ASP A 123 16.20 -3.55 -2.19
CA ASP A 123 16.97 -2.30 -2.09
C ASP A 123 16.04 -1.15 -1.69
N MET A 124 16.25 -0.63 -0.48
CA MET A 124 15.48 0.46 0.13
C MET A 124 16.11 1.84 -0.15
N GLY A 125 17.19 1.88 -0.93
CA GLY A 125 17.93 3.09 -1.24
C GLY A 125 18.78 3.58 -0.07
N ARG A 126 19.14 4.86 -0.12
CA ARG A 126 20.04 5.49 0.85
C ARG A 126 19.24 6.18 1.96
N PRO A 127 19.76 6.20 3.20
CA PRO A 127 19.10 6.93 4.27
C PRO A 127 19.30 8.44 4.10
N LEU A 128 18.30 9.21 4.48
CA LEU A 128 18.34 10.66 4.57
C LEU A 128 18.72 11.05 6.00
N LEU A 129 19.84 11.76 6.15
CA LEU A 129 20.42 12.10 7.47
C LEU A 129 20.47 13.61 7.73
N ASP A 130 20.06 14.43 6.77
CA ASP A 130 19.98 15.88 6.93
C ASP A 130 18.59 16.29 7.48
N PRO A 131 18.50 17.23 8.44
CA PRO A 131 17.23 17.60 9.06
C PRO A 131 16.15 18.04 8.07
N GLU A 132 16.52 18.73 6.99
CA GLU A 132 15.59 19.17 5.95
C GLU A 132 15.01 18.00 5.15
N ALA A 133 15.79 16.95 4.92
CA ALA A 133 15.37 15.75 4.20
C ALA A 133 14.54 14.79 5.09
N VAL A 134 14.73 14.84 6.41
CA VAL A 134 13.94 14.11 7.44
C VAL A 134 12.73 14.92 7.93
N PRO A 135 12.34 15.99 7.24
CA PRO A 135 11.70 17.19 7.83
C PRO A 135 11.63 17.25 9.37
N THR A 136 12.75 17.56 10.02
CA THR A 136 12.85 17.76 11.48
C THR A 136 13.56 19.05 11.85
N THR A 137 13.22 19.60 13.02
CA THR A 137 13.94 20.74 13.62
C THR A 137 15.08 20.31 14.55
N LEU A 138 15.31 19.00 14.72
CA LEU A 138 16.43 18.50 15.51
C LEU A 138 17.76 18.89 14.85
N PRO A 139 18.74 19.39 15.63
CA PRO A 139 20.06 19.67 15.09
C PRO A 139 20.80 18.36 14.77
N VAL A 140 21.75 18.43 13.83
CA VAL A 140 22.70 17.33 13.62
C VAL A 140 23.66 17.28 14.80
N GLY A 141 23.70 16.16 15.51
CA GLY A 141 24.59 15.96 16.65
C GLY A 141 25.89 15.24 16.29
N GLU A 142 26.65 14.82 17.31
CA GLU A 142 27.98 14.20 17.16
C GLU A 142 27.97 12.89 16.35
N ALA A 143 26.84 12.18 16.33
CA ALA A 143 26.66 10.96 15.54
C ALA A 143 26.46 11.24 14.03
N GLY A 144 26.41 12.50 13.60
CA GLY A 144 26.20 12.88 12.21
C GLY A 144 24.77 12.61 11.71
N ILE A 145 23.81 12.60 12.63
CA ILE A 145 22.37 12.47 12.38
C ILE A 145 21.60 13.54 13.18
N PRO A 146 20.35 13.88 12.81
CA PRO A 146 19.50 14.73 13.63
C PRO A 146 19.18 14.01 14.93
N GLN A 147 19.56 14.60 16.06
CA GLN A 147 19.40 13.98 17.38
C GLN A 147 19.25 15.03 18.47
N GLY A 148 18.71 14.62 19.62
CA GLY A 148 18.54 15.49 20.78
C GLY A 148 17.53 14.91 21.77
N ASP A 149 17.13 15.75 22.72
CA ASP A 149 16.10 15.39 23.70
C ASP A 149 14.75 15.98 23.30
N LEU A 150 13.70 15.16 23.36
CA LEU A 150 12.32 15.57 23.14
C LEU A 150 11.50 15.36 24.40
N GLU A 151 10.65 16.33 24.74
CA GLU A 151 9.68 16.19 25.83
C GLU A 151 8.32 15.77 25.27
N ALA A 152 7.82 14.62 25.70
CA ALA A 152 6.52 14.11 25.30
C ALA A 152 5.87 13.34 26.45
N ALA A 153 4.55 13.51 26.62
CA ALA A 153 3.76 12.84 27.67
C ALA A 153 4.34 12.99 29.11
N GLY A 154 5.07 14.07 29.40
CA GLY A 154 5.70 14.31 30.71
C GLY A 154 7.05 13.60 30.92
N TYR A 155 7.62 13.02 29.87
CA TYR A 155 8.92 12.36 29.87
C TYR A 155 9.87 13.02 28.88
N THR A 156 11.17 12.93 29.16
CA THR A 156 12.24 13.35 28.24
C THR A 156 12.84 12.12 27.58
N PHE A 157 12.88 12.11 26.25
CA PHE A 157 13.44 11.03 25.44
C PHE A 157 14.66 11.52 24.68
N SER A 158 15.79 10.82 24.81
CA SER A 158 16.92 11.00 23.92
C SER A 158 16.66 10.23 22.61
N VAL A 159 16.68 10.95 21.50
CA VAL A 159 16.23 10.42 20.20
C VAL A 159 17.27 10.65 19.11
N GLY A 160 17.28 9.79 18.11
CA GLY A 160 17.88 10.04 16.81
C GLY A 160 16.84 9.92 15.70
N ALA A 161 17.05 10.62 14.60
CA ALA A 161 16.13 10.59 13.46
C ALA A 161 16.86 10.22 12.16
N ALA A 162 16.11 9.62 11.24
CA ALA A 162 16.55 9.31 9.88
C ALA A 162 15.33 9.28 8.95
N GLY A 163 15.57 9.43 7.65
CA GLY A 163 14.53 9.33 6.64
C GLY A 163 14.79 8.21 5.66
N MET A 164 13.74 7.56 5.18
CA MET A 164 13.77 6.55 4.12
C MET A 164 12.80 6.93 2.98
N GLY A 165 12.66 8.23 2.73
CA GLY A 165 11.56 8.84 1.95
C GLY A 165 10.42 9.36 2.83
N ASN A 166 10.26 8.80 4.03
CA ASN A 166 9.40 9.28 5.11
C ASN A 166 10.18 9.47 6.42
N PRO A 167 9.72 10.36 7.33
CA PRO A 167 10.42 10.65 8.59
C PRO A 167 10.28 9.53 9.62
N HIS A 168 11.38 9.23 10.30
CA HIS A 168 11.45 8.27 11.40
C HIS A 168 12.23 8.84 12.58
N VAL A 169 11.68 8.69 13.78
CA VAL A 169 12.37 8.96 15.05
C VAL A 169 12.55 7.66 15.80
N VAL A 170 13.75 7.45 16.35
CA VAL A 170 14.19 6.21 17.00
C VAL A 170 14.63 6.54 18.42
N ILE A 171 14.08 5.81 19.37
CA ILE A 171 14.28 5.99 20.80
C ILE A 171 14.85 4.68 21.36
N PRO A 172 16.16 4.62 21.64
CA PRO A 172 16.75 3.50 22.37
C PRO A 172 16.18 3.39 23.78
N VAL A 173 15.73 2.20 24.16
CA VAL A 173 15.16 1.90 25.48
C VAL A 173 15.76 0.62 26.05
N THR A 174 15.67 0.45 27.36
CA THR A 174 16.16 -0.76 28.03
C THR A 174 15.26 -1.97 27.78
N ASP A 175 13.94 -1.77 27.72
CA ASP A 175 12.96 -2.83 27.51
C ASP A 175 11.75 -2.27 26.72
N VAL A 176 11.54 -2.78 25.50
CA VAL A 176 10.42 -2.35 24.65
C VAL A 176 9.06 -2.85 25.15
N ALA A 177 9.01 -3.90 25.95
CA ALA A 177 7.76 -4.45 26.49
C ALA A 177 7.13 -3.52 27.54
N LEU A 178 7.94 -2.70 28.21
CA LEU A 178 7.50 -1.75 29.23
C LEU A 178 7.10 -0.38 28.67
N VAL A 179 7.27 -0.17 27.37
CA VAL A 179 6.93 1.10 26.72
C VAL A 179 5.40 1.23 26.59
N GLU A 180 4.87 2.34 27.12
CA GLU A 180 3.47 2.77 26.93
C GLU A 180 3.29 3.33 25.50
N LEU A 181 3.33 2.42 24.53
CA LEU A 181 3.41 2.73 23.10
C LEU A 181 2.30 3.68 22.65
N ASP A 182 1.06 3.48 23.10
CA ASP A 182 -0.06 4.33 22.69
C ASP A 182 0.07 5.77 23.17
N SER A 183 0.55 5.96 24.40
CA SER A 183 0.73 7.29 24.99
C SER A 183 1.92 8.01 24.35
N PHE A 184 3.08 7.35 24.32
CA PHE A 184 4.31 7.97 23.85
C PHE A 184 4.36 8.08 22.34
N GLY A 185 3.92 7.05 21.61
CA GLY A 185 3.85 7.04 20.16
C GLY A 185 2.97 8.16 19.63
N ALA A 186 1.73 8.29 20.14
CA ALA A 186 0.82 9.35 19.73
C ALA A 186 1.37 10.75 20.02
N ALA A 187 2.01 10.94 21.19
CA ALA A 187 2.58 12.23 21.56
C ALA A 187 3.80 12.61 20.70
N LEU A 188 4.64 11.64 20.37
CA LEU A 188 5.85 11.85 19.56
C LEU A 188 5.54 11.98 18.06
N GLU A 189 4.50 11.30 17.56
CA GLU A 189 4.08 11.39 16.15
C GLU A 189 3.84 12.83 15.72
N VAL A 190 3.13 13.61 16.56
CA VAL A 190 2.75 15.00 16.28
C VAL A 190 3.66 16.02 16.97
N HIS A 191 4.81 15.59 17.49
CA HIS A 191 5.71 16.46 18.23
C HIS A 191 6.17 17.65 17.35
N PRO A 192 6.21 18.90 17.87
CA PRO A 192 6.55 20.10 17.07
C PRO A 192 7.88 20.04 16.32
N ALA A 193 8.81 19.19 16.79
CA ALA A 193 10.08 18.95 16.12
C ALA A 193 9.95 18.23 14.76
N PHE A 194 8.77 17.69 14.41
CA PHE A 194 8.49 17.02 13.16
C PHE A 194 7.27 17.66 12.48
N PRO A 195 7.45 18.72 11.66
CA PRO A 195 6.35 19.43 11.02
C PRO A 195 5.48 18.54 10.12
N ALA A 196 6.07 17.51 9.51
CA ALA A 196 5.37 16.53 8.67
C ALA A 196 4.86 15.29 9.45
N ARG A 197 4.81 15.40 10.79
CA ARG A 197 4.69 14.27 11.74
C ARG A 197 5.81 13.25 11.53
N THR A 198 5.86 12.20 12.34
CA THR A 198 6.90 11.17 12.21
C THR A 198 6.41 9.79 12.61
N ASN A 199 7.05 8.75 12.08
CA ASN A 199 6.91 7.40 12.60
C ASN A 199 7.84 7.25 13.81
N VAL A 200 7.35 6.66 14.89
CA VAL A 200 8.05 6.58 16.18
C VAL A 200 8.44 5.15 16.46
N HIS A 201 9.72 4.91 16.72
CA HIS A 201 10.28 3.59 16.95
C HIS A 201 10.97 3.52 18.31
N PHE A 202 10.52 2.59 19.15
CA PHE A 202 11.24 2.25 20.38
C PHE A 202 12.06 1.00 20.13
N VAL A 203 13.35 1.04 20.43
CA VAL A 203 14.29 -0.04 20.13
C VAL A 203 15.05 -0.48 21.37
N GLN A 204 15.05 -1.78 21.64
CA GLN A 204 15.90 -2.42 22.62
C GLN A 204 17.04 -3.14 21.89
N VAL A 205 18.26 -2.82 22.29
CA VAL A 205 19.48 -3.44 21.74
C VAL A 205 19.80 -4.67 22.57
N LEU A 206 19.64 -5.87 22.01
CA LEU A 206 20.01 -7.12 22.68
C LEU A 206 21.50 -7.46 22.44
N SER A 207 21.96 -7.20 21.22
CA SER A 207 23.37 -7.26 20.83
C SER A 207 23.62 -6.28 19.67
N PRO A 208 24.88 -6.03 19.29
CA PRO A 208 25.18 -5.19 18.13
C PRO A 208 24.55 -5.68 16.81
N THR A 209 24.16 -6.95 16.72
CA THR A 209 23.57 -7.56 15.51
C THR A 209 22.12 -8.02 15.72
N HIS A 210 21.51 -7.73 16.88
CA HIS A 210 20.14 -8.12 17.20
C HIS A 210 19.42 -7.03 17.99
N LEU A 211 18.42 -6.44 17.35
CA LEU A 211 17.57 -5.39 17.89
C LEU A 211 16.12 -5.89 17.97
N VAL A 212 15.38 -5.41 18.96
CA VAL A 212 13.93 -5.63 19.08
C VAL A 212 13.27 -4.26 19.05
N MET A 213 12.23 -4.08 18.25
CA MET A 213 11.56 -2.79 18.13
C MET A 213 10.05 -2.88 18.21
N ARG A 214 9.43 -1.78 18.64
CA ARG A 214 8.00 -1.52 18.52
C ARG A 214 7.80 -0.20 17.81
N VAL A 215 6.75 -0.12 17.00
CA VAL A 215 6.50 1.01 16.12
C VAL A 215 5.12 1.61 16.37
N TRP A 216 5.07 2.93 16.33
CA TRP A 216 3.87 3.72 16.11
C TRP A 216 4.02 4.44 14.76
N GLU A 217 3.23 4.05 13.78
CA GLU A 217 3.27 4.62 12.44
C GLU A 217 2.41 5.87 12.33
N ARG A 218 2.93 6.84 11.60
CA ARG A 218 2.28 8.12 11.31
C ARG A 218 0.91 7.88 10.68
N GLY A 219 -0.15 8.33 11.33
CA GLY A 219 -1.52 8.20 10.87
C GLY A 219 -2.13 6.80 10.96
N ALA A 220 -1.37 5.79 11.41
CA ALA A 220 -1.84 4.40 11.53
C ALA A 220 -1.82 3.86 12.98
N GLY A 221 -1.01 4.46 13.86
CA GLY A 221 -0.88 3.99 15.24
C GLY A 221 0.02 2.76 15.35
N PRO A 222 -0.20 1.87 16.34
CA PRO A 222 0.67 0.72 16.53
C PRO A 222 0.49 -0.32 15.41
N THR A 223 1.57 -0.62 14.69
CA THR A 223 1.58 -1.63 13.61
C THR A 223 2.44 -2.84 13.96
N LEU A 224 2.23 -3.95 13.25
CA LEU A 224 2.99 -5.18 13.46
C LEU A 224 4.38 -5.13 12.83
N ALA A 225 4.56 -4.38 11.74
CA ALA A 225 5.84 -4.25 11.07
C ALA A 225 5.91 -2.99 10.20
N CYS A 226 7.05 -2.29 10.25
CA CYS A 226 7.35 -1.13 9.42
C CYS A 226 8.72 -1.31 8.77
N GLY A 227 8.76 -1.61 7.46
CA GLY A 227 10.03 -1.90 6.75
C GLY A 227 10.99 -0.70 6.70
N THR A 228 10.49 0.48 6.32
CA THR A 228 11.31 1.70 6.32
C THR A 228 11.74 2.10 7.74
N GLY A 229 10.89 1.82 8.73
CA GLY A 229 11.20 2.01 10.15
C GLY A 229 12.32 1.11 10.67
N ALA A 230 12.35 -0.15 10.23
CA ALA A 230 13.45 -1.08 10.53
C ALA A 230 14.77 -0.57 9.93
N CYS A 231 14.76 -0.14 8.67
CA CYS A 231 15.93 0.48 8.04
C CYS A 231 16.43 1.71 8.81
N ALA A 232 15.54 2.65 9.12
CA ALA A 232 15.88 3.85 9.89
C ALA A 232 16.41 3.52 11.29
N THR A 233 15.83 2.52 11.96
CA THR A 233 16.25 2.05 13.29
C THR A 233 17.68 1.53 13.27
N LEU A 234 18.05 0.71 12.28
CA LEU A 234 19.42 0.24 12.13
C LEU A 234 20.39 1.40 11.94
N VAL A 235 20.05 2.33 11.04
CA VAL A 235 20.90 3.48 10.72
C VAL A 235 21.16 4.34 11.97
N VAL A 236 20.10 4.68 12.71
CA VAL A 236 20.22 5.46 13.94
C VAL A 236 21.03 4.70 14.99
N CYS A 237 20.74 3.42 15.24
CA CYS A 237 21.47 2.62 16.21
C CYS A 237 22.96 2.51 15.86
N HIS A 238 23.29 2.31 14.58
CA HIS A 238 24.66 2.23 14.12
C HIS A 238 25.40 3.56 14.31
N ARG A 239 24.76 4.68 13.94
CA ARG A 239 25.32 6.03 14.10
C ARG A 239 25.54 6.41 15.55
N LEU A 240 24.68 5.94 16.46
CA LEU A 240 24.86 6.08 17.91
C LEU A 240 25.89 5.09 18.51
N GLY A 241 26.51 4.22 17.70
CA GLY A 241 27.48 3.23 18.17
C GLY A 241 26.86 2.05 18.93
N LEU A 242 25.55 1.81 18.77
CA LEU A 242 24.79 0.78 19.47
C LEU A 242 24.71 -0.54 18.68
N SER A 243 24.80 -0.48 17.35
CA SER A 243 24.69 -1.65 16.48
C SER A 243 25.74 -1.67 15.36
N GLU A 244 25.92 -2.82 14.74
CA GLU A 244 26.64 -2.97 13.48
C GLU A 244 25.81 -2.43 12.30
N ARG A 245 26.43 -2.38 11.11
CA ARG A 245 25.76 -2.03 9.85
C ARG A 245 24.86 -3.13 9.30
N ARG A 246 24.91 -4.32 9.90
CA ARG A 246 24.02 -5.44 9.57
C ARG A 246 23.45 -6.00 10.86
N ALA A 247 22.14 -6.06 10.96
CA ALA A 247 21.49 -6.64 12.13
C ALA A 247 20.13 -7.23 11.78
N ARG A 248 19.73 -8.19 12.62
CA ARG A 248 18.36 -8.66 12.71
C ARG A 248 17.54 -7.70 13.56
N LEU A 249 16.38 -7.29 13.05
CA LEU A 249 15.40 -6.50 13.78
C LEU A 249 14.14 -7.34 13.99
N ASP A 250 13.81 -7.66 15.23
CA ASP A 250 12.56 -8.31 15.59
C ASP A 250 11.46 -7.24 15.79
N LEU A 251 10.46 -7.25 14.91
CA LEU A 251 9.24 -6.47 15.03
C LEU A 251 8.12 -7.35 15.63
N PRO A 252 6.99 -6.78 16.09
CA PRO A 252 5.89 -7.58 16.62
C PRO A 252 5.38 -8.66 15.65
N GLY A 253 5.41 -8.38 14.34
CA GLY A 253 5.01 -9.30 13.29
C GLY A 253 6.08 -10.32 12.86
N GLY A 254 7.31 -10.18 13.35
CA GLY A 254 8.43 -11.07 13.07
C GLY A 254 9.70 -10.35 12.61
N PRO A 255 10.74 -11.11 12.20
CA PRO A 255 12.07 -10.56 11.95
C PRO A 255 12.24 -9.96 10.55
N LEU A 256 13.07 -8.93 10.47
CA LEU A 256 13.70 -8.44 9.24
C LEU A 256 15.22 -8.45 9.40
N GLU A 257 15.93 -8.86 8.37
CA GLU A 257 17.37 -8.68 8.27
C GLU A 257 17.63 -7.38 7.51
N ILE A 258 18.35 -6.45 8.14
CA ILE A 258 18.69 -5.18 7.52
C ILE A 258 20.21 -5.10 7.37
N ASP A 259 20.65 -4.77 6.17
CA ASP A 259 22.06 -4.64 5.80
C ASP A 259 22.30 -3.27 5.14
N TRP A 260 23.07 -2.42 5.80
CA TRP A 260 23.49 -1.14 5.26
C TRP A 260 24.88 -1.29 4.64
N ASP A 261 24.91 -1.45 3.33
CA ASP A 261 26.14 -1.70 2.58
C ASP A 261 27.07 -0.48 2.61
N GLU A 262 28.34 -0.70 2.94
CA GLU A 262 29.35 0.35 3.03
C GLU A 262 29.82 0.82 1.65
N ALA A 263 29.81 -0.07 0.66
CA ALA A 263 30.31 0.26 -0.68
C ALA A 263 29.36 1.16 -1.47
N THR A 264 28.06 0.92 -1.37
CA THR A 264 27.03 1.65 -2.12
C THR A 264 26.27 2.70 -1.30
N ASP A 265 26.35 2.59 0.04
CA ASP A 265 25.55 3.33 1.01
C ASP A 265 24.05 3.01 0.97
N HIS A 266 23.66 1.92 0.28
CA HIS A 266 22.27 1.47 0.19
C HIS A 266 21.90 0.55 1.35
N LEU A 267 20.64 0.62 1.77
CA LEU A 267 20.03 -0.29 2.72
C LEU A 267 19.31 -1.40 1.97
N PHE A 268 19.62 -2.63 2.34
CA PHE A 268 18.92 -3.81 1.88
C PHE A 268 18.09 -4.36 3.04
N MET A 269 16.80 -4.55 2.78
CA MET A 269 15.87 -5.17 3.71
C MET A 269 15.48 -6.55 3.18
N THR A 270 15.77 -7.59 3.96
CA THR A 270 15.37 -8.95 3.67
C THR A 270 14.34 -9.41 4.68
N GLY A 271 13.23 -9.96 4.19
CA GLY A 271 12.17 -10.46 5.05
C GLY A 271 11.24 -11.45 4.35
N PRO A 272 10.42 -12.18 5.12
CA PRO A 272 9.46 -13.10 4.57
C PRO A 272 8.30 -12.35 3.90
N ALA A 273 7.65 -13.06 2.99
CA ALA A 273 6.34 -12.79 2.46
C ALA A 273 5.65 -14.14 2.21
N GLU A 274 4.40 -14.27 2.66
CA GLU A 274 3.72 -15.56 2.70
C GLU A 274 2.36 -15.47 2.02
N ALA A 275 2.06 -16.47 1.18
CA ALA A 275 0.73 -16.68 0.66
C ALA A 275 -0.18 -17.18 1.80
N VAL A 276 -1.38 -16.63 1.91
CA VAL A 276 -2.36 -17.00 2.93
C VAL A 276 -3.46 -17.87 2.31
N PHE A 277 -4.13 -17.38 1.27
CA PHE A 277 -5.15 -18.11 0.53
C PHE A 277 -5.41 -17.48 -0.84
N ASP A 278 -6.02 -18.24 -1.75
CA ASP A 278 -6.54 -17.71 -3.02
C ASP A 278 -8.07 -17.65 -2.96
N GLY A 279 -8.66 -16.70 -3.69
CA GLY A 279 -10.10 -16.50 -3.67
C GLY A 279 -10.66 -15.87 -4.93
N VAL A 280 -11.99 -15.97 -5.04
CA VAL A 280 -12.77 -15.29 -6.07
C VAL A 280 -13.86 -14.49 -5.38
N VAL A 281 -13.88 -13.18 -5.62
CA VAL A 281 -14.89 -12.28 -5.08
C VAL A 281 -16.22 -12.49 -5.82
N ALA A 282 -17.28 -12.68 -5.03
CA ALA A 282 -18.64 -12.79 -5.54
C ALA A 282 -19.04 -11.50 -6.30
N PRO A 283 -19.69 -11.59 -7.47
CA PRO A 283 -20.09 -10.41 -8.24
C PRO A 283 -20.93 -9.40 -7.45
N ALA A 284 -21.78 -9.89 -6.55
CA ALA A 284 -22.63 -9.05 -5.70
C ALA A 284 -21.84 -8.16 -4.71
N LEU A 285 -20.56 -8.45 -4.41
CA LEU A 285 -19.73 -7.54 -3.61
C LEU A 285 -19.12 -6.41 -4.47
N LEU A 286 -18.98 -6.64 -5.77
CA LEU A 286 -18.35 -5.72 -6.72
C LEU A 286 -19.32 -4.71 -7.32
N ASP A 287 -20.61 -5.04 -7.34
CA ASP A 287 -21.64 -4.18 -7.91
C ASP A 287 -22.11 -3.13 -6.87
N LEU A 288 -21.74 -1.88 -7.15
CA LEU A 288 -21.98 -0.71 -6.30
C LEU A 288 -23.45 -0.25 -6.34
N ASP A 289 -24.21 -0.60 -7.38
CA ASP A 289 -25.57 -0.10 -7.62
C ASP A 289 -26.63 -0.83 -6.76
N GLN A 290 -26.31 -2.03 -6.27
CA GLN A 290 -27.20 -2.85 -5.43
C GLN A 290 -27.41 -2.27 -4.03
N TYR A 291 -26.50 -1.39 -3.61
CA TYR A 291 -26.58 -0.59 -2.39
C TYR A 291 -26.61 0.88 -2.79
N GLY A 292 -27.59 1.28 -3.60
CA GLY A 292 -28.02 2.69 -3.63
C GLY A 292 -28.25 3.19 -2.19
N PRO A 293 -28.26 4.52 -1.94
CA PRO A 293 -28.42 5.03 -0.59
C PRO A 293 -29.69 4.42 -0.02
N GLY A 294 -29.53 3.45 0.89
CA GLY A 294 -30.66 2.87 1.58
C GLY A 294 -31.40 4.04 2.21
N GLU A 295 -32.72 3.97 2.23
CA GLU A 295 -33.51 4.69 3.21
C GLU A 295 -33.07 4.25 4.62
N GLN A 296 -31.88 4.66 5.04
CA GLN A 296 -31.62 4.98 6.41
C GLN A 296 -32.48 6.20 6.64
N GLY A 297 -33.71 5.97 7.10
CA GLY A 297 -34.47 7.01 7.77
C GLY A 297 -33.49 7.72 8.71
N SER A 298 -33.40 9.04 8.56
CA SER A 298 -32.52 9.90 9.32
C SER A 298 -32.70 9.65 10.81
N VAL A 299 -31.88 8.76 11.37
CA VAL A 299 -31.53 8.85 12.77
C VAL A 299 -30.41 9.86 12.78
N GLU A 300 -30.80 11.11 12.97
CA GLU A 300 -29.88 12.19 13.28
C GLU A 300 -28.91 11.71 14.38
N PRO A 301 -27.59 11.92 14.24
CA PRO A 301 -26.73 11.81 15.40
C PRO A 301 -27.21 12.84 16.42
N GLU A 302 -27.61 12.40 17.62
CA GLU A 302 -27.93 13.32 18.71
C GLU A 302 -26.75 14.31 18.85
N PRO A 303 -27.00 15.63 18.79
CA PRO A 303 -25.93 16.59 18.90
C PRO A 303 -25.41 16.59 20.34
N SER A 304 -24.10 16.44 20.51
CA SER A 304 -23.42 16.87 21.72
C SER A 304 -23.77 18.34 22.01
N PRO A 305 -24.10 18.72 23.26
CA PRO A 305 -24.66 20.03 23.56
C PRO A 305 -23.63 21.14 23.29
N PRO A 306 -24.00 22.23 22.59
CA PRO A 306 -23.09 23.35 22.37
C PRO A 306 -23.05 24.29 23.59
N ALA A 307 -21.87 24.82 23.88
CA ALA A 307 -21.66 25.95 24.79
C ALA A 307 -22.23 27.26 24.19
N PRO A 308 -22.65 28.25 25.02
CA PRO A 308 -23.53 29.33 24.56
C PRO A 308 -22.76 30.55 24.04
N SER A 309 -23.23 31.12 22.93
CA SER A 309 -23.38 32.57 22.59
C SER A 309 -23.48 32.69 21.05
N ALA A 310 -24.12 33.65 20.40
CA ALA A 310 -25.15 34.65 20.70
C ALA A 310 -25.61 35.20 19.31
N ALA A 311 -26.92 35.45 19.14
CA ALA A 311 -27.59 36.41 18.22
C ALA A 311 -27.21 36.42 16.71
N ALA A 312 -28.13 36.03 15.80
CA ALA A 312 -29.13 36.86 15.07
C ALA A 312 -28.54 37.59 13.83
N ALA A 313 -29.15 37.70 12.64
CA ALA A 313 -30.46 37.33 12.07
C ALA A 313 -30.44 37.47 10.52
N ALA A 314 -31.39 36.78 9.84
CA ALA A 314 -32.22 37.19 8.65
C ALA A 314 -31.53 37.61 7.32
N GLU A 315 -32.02 37.39 6.08
CA GLU A 315 -33.31 36.97 5.46
C GLU A 315 -33.01 36.66 3.94
N VAL A 316 -33.49 35.56 3.32
CA VAL A 316 -34.69 35.34 2.45
C VAL A 316 -34.64 35.85 0.98
N ALA A 317 -34.88 34.91 0.03
CA ALA A 317 -35.74 34.97 -1.19
C ALA A 317 -35.12 34.54 -2.54
N ASP A 318 -35.76 33.55 -3.18
CA ASP A 318 -35.84 33.20 -4.63
C ASP A 318 -36.97 34.06 -5.31
N PRO A 319 -37.25 34.12 -6.65
CA PRO A 319 -36.98 33.14 -7.74
C PRO A 319 -36.65 33.70 -9.17
N ASP A 320 -36.36 32.75 -10.10
CA ASP A 320 -36.35 32.65 -11.62
C ASP A 320 -37.13 33.69 -12.50
N PRO A 321 -37.09 33.70 -13.89
CA PRO A 321 -36.24 33.05 -14.94
C PRO A 321 -35.94 33.93 -16.22
N GLU A 322 -35.39 33.31 -17.30
CA GLU A 322 -35.32 33.69 -18.76
C GLU A 322 -34.30 34.78 -19.21
N ALA A 323 -33.69 34.82 -20.42
CA ALA A 323 -33.39 33.92 -21.54
C ALA A 323 -32.46 34.69 -22.55
N VAL A 324 -31.91 33.96 -23.56
CA VAL A 324 -31.52 34.39 -24.94
C VAL A 324 -30.02 34.64 -25.30
N ALA A 325 -29.47 33.64 -26.02
CA ALA A 325 -28.72 33.59 -27.29
C ALA A 325 -27.46 34.46 -27.60
N THR A 326 -26.38 33.84 -28.14
CA THR A 326 -26.07 33.71 -29.60
C THR A 326 -24.70 33.02 -29.90
N SER A 327 -24.73 31.93 -30.69
CA SER A 327 -23.92 31.51 -31.89
C SER A 327 -22.35 31.50 -31.91
N PRO A 328 -21.68 30.91 -32.94
CA PRO A 328 -21.40 29.47 -33.11
C PRO A 328 -19.90 29.16 -33.37
N THR A 329 -19.42 27.97 -32.98
CA THR A 329 -18.16 27.43 -33.54
C THR A 329 -18.26 25.92 -33.70
N SER A 330 -17.91 25.44 -34.88
CA SER A 330 -17.99 24.06 -35.31
C SER A 330 -16.95 23.17 -34.61
N ALA A 331 -17.43 22.26 -33.78
CA ALA A 331 -16.77 20.98 -33.50
C ALA A 331 -17.88 19.92 -33.45
N LEU A 332 -17.69 18.80 -34.15
CA LEU A 332 -18.61 17.67 -34.05
C LEU A 332 -18.68 17.24 -32.58
N PRO A 333 -19.87 16.99 -32.01
CA PRO A 333 -19.99 16.71 -30.59
C PRO A 333 -19.23 15.41 -30.24
N GLU A 334 -18.46 15.45 -29.15
CA GLU A 334 -17.85 14.27 -28.56
C GLU A 334 -18.94 13.30 -28.13
N VAL A 335 -18.96 12.11 -28.76
CA VAL A 335 -19.94 11.07 -28.46
C VAL A 335 -19.37 10.20 -27.35
N ASN A 336 -19.90 10.35 -26.14
CA ASN A 336 -19.67 9.38 -25.07
C ASN A 336 -20.43 8.08 -25.40
N CYS A 337 -19.70 7.12 -25.97
CA CYS A 337 -20.28 5.86 -26.45
C CYS A 337 -20.86 4.99 -25.34
N ALA A 338 -20.46 5.20 -24.08
CA ALA A 338 -21.03 4.50 -22.91
C ALA A 338 -22.49 4.90 -22.64
N VAL A 339 -22.89 6.10 -23.05
CA VAL A 339 -24.24 6.64 -22.81
C VAL A 339 -25.15 6.49 -24.05
N VAL A 340 -24.58 6.55 -25.26
CA VAL A 340 -25.35 6.69 -26.50
C VAL A 340 -25.64 5.35 -27.20
N CYS A 341 -24.85 4.30 -26.99
CA CYS A 341 -24.95 3.04 -27.75
C CYS A 341 -25.93 1.99 -27.18
N VAL A 342 -26.75 2.34 -26.19
CA VAL A 342 -27.64 1.39 -25.48
C VAL A 342 -28.70 0.76 -26.41
N ASN A 343 -29.06 1.42 -27.51
CA ASN A 343 -30.07 0.96 -28.48
C ASN A 343 -29.55 0.82 -29.93
N GLY A 344 -28.23 0.73 -30.12
CA GLY A 344 -27.60 0.61 -31.44
C GLY A 344 -26.69 1.80 -31.81
N CYS A 345 -25.67 1.52 -32.63
CA CYS A 345 -24.63 2.50 -32.98
C CYS A 345 -25.14 3.54 -33.99
N VAL A 346 -24.97 4.82 -33.67
CA VAL A 346 -25.43 5.94 -34.53
C VAL A 346 -24.44 6.23 -35.68
N ARG A 347 -23.23 5.64 -35.68
CA ARG A 347 -22.22 5.75 -36.74
C ARG A 347 -21.46 4.42 -36.95
N PRO A 348 -22.09 3.41 -37.57
CA PRO A 348 -21.46 2.10 -37.75
C PRO A 348 -20.20 2.16 -38.63
N ASP A 349 -20.16 3.01 -39.65
CA ASP A 349 -19.08 3.04 -40.64
C ASP A 349 -17.83 3.84 -40.21
N ALA A 350 -17.83 4.42 -39.00
CA ALA A 350 -16.74 5.24 -38.47
C ALA A 350 -16.49 4.99 -36.97
N CYS A 351 -16.74 3.77 -36.49
CA CYS A 351 -16.57 3.40 -35.09
C CYS A 351 -15.12 2.93 -34.81
N PRO A 352 -14.34 3.63 -33.98
CA PRO A 352 -12.95 3.25 -33.68
C PRO A 352 -12.82 1.94 -32.88
N SER A 353 -13.92 1.39 -32.36
CA SER A 353 -13.95 0.14 -31.56
C SER A 353 -14.46 -1.08 -32.34
N ALA A 354 -14.58 -1.03 -33.67
CA ALA A 354 -15.15 -2.12 -34.46
C ALA A 354 -14.32 -3.41 -34.36
N GLU A 355 -12.98 -3.29 -34.37
CA GLU A 355 -12.06 -4.44 -34.30
C GLU A 355 -12.01 -5.06 -32.89
N ALA A 356 -12.05 -4.23 -31.84
CA ALA A 356 -12.13 -4.70 -30.46
C ALA A 356 -13.46 -5.44 -30.18
N ARG A 357 -14.59 -4.92 -30.68
CA ARG A 357 -15.88 -5.61 -30.58
C ARG A 357 -15.91 -6.91 -31.39
N ALA A 358 -15.29 -6.97 -32.57
CA ALA A 358 -15.20 -8.19 -33.34
C ALA A 358 -14.40 -9.28 -32.61
N ARG A 359 -13.32 -8.90 -31.89
CA ARG A 359 -12.55 -9.82 -31.05
C ARG A 359 -13.33 -10.32 -29.84
N VAL A 360 -14.03 -9.43 -29.15
CA VAL A 360 -14.85 -9.79 -27.98
C VAL A 360 -16.06 -10.63 -28.41
N ALA A 361 -16.74 -10.26 -29.49
CA ALA A 361 -17.85 -11.04 -30.04
C ALA A 361 -17.40 -12.43 -30.51
N ALA A 362 -16.27 -12.53 -31.22
CA ALA A 362 -15.72 -13.83 -31.61
C ALA A 362 -15.32 -14.69 -30.40
N LEU A 363 -14.85 -14.08 -29.31
CA LEU A 363 -14.53 -14.78 -28.07
C LEU A 363 -15.79 -15.29 -27.35
N LEU A 364 -16.84 -14.46 -27.28
CA LEU A 364 -18.11 -14.78 -26.62
C LEU A 364 -18.96 -15.77 -27.44
N GLU A 365 -18.88 -15.71 -28.78
CA GLU A 365 -19.59 -16.65 -29.67
C GLU A 365 -18.89 -18.01 -29.77
N SER A 366 -17.58 -18.07 -29.47
CA SER A 366 -16.80 -19.32 -29.58
C SER A 366 -16.71 -20.13 -28.29
N ARG A 367 -17.23 -19.63 -27.16
CA ARG A 367 -17.10 -20.30 -25.85
C ARG A 367 -18.37 -20.23 -25.04
N SER A 368 -18.71 -21.33 -24.36
CA SER A 368 -19.84 -21.32 -23.42
C SER A 368 -19.47 -20.55 -22.15
N LEU A 369 -20.49 -20.08 -21.42
CA LEU A 369 -20.30 -19.46 -20.10
C LEU A 369 -19.54 -20.40 -19.15
N ASP A 370 -19.82 -21.71 -19.24
CA ASP A 370 -19.15 -22.75 -18.45
C ASP A 370 -17.67 -22.90 -18.82
N ASP A 371 -17.29 -22.74 -20.10
CA ASP A 371 -15.89 -22.75 -20.53
C ASP A 371 -15.10 -21.56 -19.98
N LEU A 372 -15.74 -20.38 -19.92
CA LEU A 372 -15.12 -19.18 -19.38
C LEU A 372 -14.92 -19.28 -17.86
N VAL A 373 -15.89 -19.87 -17.15
CA VAL A 373 -15.77 -20.17 -15.71
C VAL A 373 -14.67 -21.22 -15.48
N ALA A 374 -14.61 -22.28 -16.30
CA ALA A 374 -13.60 -23.33 -16.17
C ALA A 374 -12.16 -22.81 -16.36
N ILE A 375 -11.93 -21.88 -17.30
CA ILE A 375 -10.61 -21.26 -17.49
C ILE A 375 -10.19 -20.47 -16.25
N ALA A 376 -11.13 -19.71 -15.68
CA ALA A 376 -10.89 -18.95 -14.47
C ALA A 376 -10.54 -19.89 -13.30
N THR A 377 -11.30 -20.98 -13.12
CA THR A 377 -11.04 -21.98 -12.07
C THR A 377 -9.70 -22.70 -12.26
N ASN A 378 -9.37 -23.10 -13.49
CA ASN A 378 -8.10 -23.78 -13.80
C ASN A 378 -6.88 -22.90 -13.48
N SER A 379 -6.93 -21.60 -13.76
CA SER A 379 -5.85 -20.66 -13.42
C SER A 379 -5.61 -20.53 -11.91
N LEU A 380 -6.65 -20.69 -11.09
CA LEU A 380 -6.52 -20.69 -9.64
C LEU A 380 -5.93 -22.01 -9.15
N ASP A 381 -6.45 -23.14 -9.64
CA ASP A 381 -5.95 -24.48 -9.32
C ASP A 381 -4.48 -24.68 -9.70
N ASP A 382 -4.05 -24.17 -10.86
CA ASP A 382 -2.66 -24.26 -11.33
C ASP A 382 -1.72 -23.48 -10.41
N ARG A 383 -2.09 -22.27 -9.98
CA ARG A 383 -1.31 -21.48 -9.01
C ARG A 383 -1.22 -22.16 -7.65
N THR A 384 -2.34 -22.70 -7.15
CA THR A 384 -2.34 -23.44 -5.89
C THR A 384 -1.48 -24.70 -5.98
N ARG A 385 -1.52 -25.44 -7.10
CA ARG A 385 -0.70 -26.63 -7.32
C ARG A 385 0.79 -26.30 -7.39
N ALA A 386 1.18 -25.27 -8.13
CA ALA A 386 2.58 -24.83 -8.22
C ALA A 386 3.16 -24.53 -6.83
N ARG A 387 2.39 -23.87 -5.95
CA ARG A 387 2.80 -23.63 -4.56
C ARG A 387 2.96 -24.89 -3.72
N ILE A 388 2.08 -25.88 -3.89
CA ILE A 388 2.16 -27.17 -3.18
C ILE A 388 3.41 -27.94 -3.61
N GLU A 389 3.73 -27.93 -4.90
CA GLU A 389 4.92 -28.58 -5.44
C GLU A 389 6.21 -27.89 -4.98
N ALA A 390 6.23 -26.55 -4.94
CA ALA A 390 7.37 -25.77 -4.46
C ALA A 390 7.60 -25.89 -2.93
N ASN A 391 6.53 -25.98 -2.14
CA ASN A 391 6.59 -26.16 -0.68
C ASN A 391 6.44 -27.62 -0.24
N GLY A 392 6.74 -28.58 -1.13
CA GLY A 392 6.68 -30.02 -0.84
C GLY A 392 7.41 -30.38 0.46
N PRO A 393 6.98 -31.43 1.18
CA PRO A 393 7.41 -31.68 2.56
C PRO A 393 8.93 -31.74 2.61
N LEU A 394 9.54 -30.89 3.45
CA LEU A 394 10.93 -31.01 3.86
C LEU A 394 11.14 -32.47 4.27
N GLY A 395 11.80 -33.23 3.39
CA GLY A 395 11.92 -34.66 3.53
C GLY A 395 12.79 -35.01 4.74
N GLY A 396 12.23 -35.82 5.63
CA GLY A 396 12.88 -36.94 6.35
C GLY A 396 14.06 -36.62 7.25
#